data_AF-A0A3C1P3K9-F1
#
_entry.id   AF-A0A3C1P3K9-F1
#
_cell.length_a   1.000
_cell.length_b   1.000
_cell.length_c   1.000
_cell.angle_alpha   90.00
_cell.angle_beta   90.00
_cell.angle_gamma   90.00
#
_symmetry.space_group_name_H-M   'P 1'
#
loop_
_entity.id
_entity.type
_entity.pdbx_description
1 polymer ?
#
loop_
_entity_poly.entity_id
_entity_poly.type
_entity_poly.pdbx_seq_one_letter_code
_entity_poly.pdbx_strand_id
1 'polypeptide(L)' 'IVKGENIPEPGIPESFKVLVKEMQSLCLNVEVLSSDGVSIEMRDSDDDVFRAAEELGIDLSRREPSSVEEL' A
#
# COMPACT_ATOMS: atom_id res chain seq x y z
N ILE A 1 -16.70 14.91 -0.24
CA ILE A 1 -16.76 16.32 0.25
C ILE A 1 -16.78 17.33 -0.91
N VAL A 2 -15.70 17.53 -1.67
CA VAL A 2 -15.64 18.53 -2.77
C VAL A 2 -16.71 18.28 -3.85
N LYS A 3 -17.04 17.00 -4.12
CA LYS A 3 -18.10 16.58 -5.05
C LYS A 3 -19.49 16.46 -4.42
N GLY A 4 -19.66 16.73 -3.12
CA GLY A 4 -20.93 16.51 -2.41
C GLY A 4 -21.31 15.04 -2.20
N GLU A 5 -20.47 14.08 -2.60
CA GLU A 5 -20.68 12.65 -2.39
C GLU A 5 -20.59 12.26 -0.90
N ASN A 6 -21.28 11.17 -0.56
CA ASN A 6 -21.22 10.55 0.78
C ASN A 6 -19.78 10.18 1.15
N ILE A 7 -19.48 10.29 2.44
CA ILE A 7 -18.17 9.91 2.97
C ILE A 7 -18.03 8.38 2.78
N PRO A 8 -16.94 7.90 2.15
CA PRO A 8 -16.72 6.46 2.00
C PRO A 8 -16.50 5.81 3.37
N GLU A 9 -16.67 4.49 3.42
CA GLU A 9 -16.34 3.75 4.63
C GLU A 9 -14.85 3.91 4.98
N PRO A 10 -14.51 4.21 6.25
CA PRO A 10 -13.12 4.24 6.69
C PRO A 10 -12.44 2.88 6.50
N GLY A 11 -11.19 2.90 6.04
CA GLY A 11 -10.34 1.72 5.97
C GLY A 11 -9.58 1.44 7.26
N ILE A 12 -8.64 0.49 7.20
CA ILE A 12 -7.73 0.17 8.30
C ILE A 12 -6.74 1.32 8.52
N PRO A 13 -6.55 1.82 9.75
CA PRO A 13 -5.57 2.87 10.03
C PRO A 13 -4.13 2.43 9.76
N GLU A 14 -3.31 3.33 9.24
CA GLU A 14 -1.90 3.04 8.97
C GLU A 14 -1.12 2.66 10.23
N SER A 15 -1.44 3.28 11.37
CA SER A 15 -0.82 2.96 12.65
C SER A 15 -1.02 1.50 13.08
N PHE A 16 -2.12 0.87 12.67
CA PHE A 16 -2.37 -0.55 12.94
C PHE A 16 -1.42 -1.44 12.12
N LYS A 17 -1.23 -1.14 10.83
CA LYS A 17 -0.28 -1.87 9.97
C LYS A 17 1.14 -1.75 10.51
N VAL A 18 1.53 -0.54 10.94
CA VAL A 18 2.84 -0.28 11.55
C VAL A 18 3.03 -1.12 12.82
N LEU A 19 2.04 -1.13 13.72
CA LEU A 19 2.10 -1.96 14.93
C LEU A 19 2.32 -3.45 14.62
N VAL A 20 1.61 -3.99 13.63
CA VAL A 20 1.78 -5.40 13.24
C VAL A 20 3.20 -5.66 12.72
N LYS A 21 3.73 -4.78 11.88
CA LYS A 21 5.12 -4.86 11.40
C LYS A 21 6.14 -4.74 12.54
N GLU A 22 5.90 -3.86 13.52
CA GLU A 22 6.73 -3.73 14.71
C GLU A 22 6.73 -5.01 15.55
N MET A 23 5.57 -5.63 15.77
CA MET A 23 5.49 -6.91 16.49
C MET A 23 6.20 -8.04 15.72
N GLN A 24 6.03 -8.11 14.40
CA GLN A 24 6.74 -9.06 13.55
C GLN A 24 8.26 -8.85 13.60
N SER A 25 8.73 -7.60 13.69
CA SER A 25 10.16 -7.29 13.85
C SER A 25 10.77 -7.83 15.15
N LEU A 26 9.95 -8.09 16.16
CA LEU A 26 10.32 -8.74 17.41
C LEU A 26 10.23 -10.28 17.36
N CYS A 27 10.10 -10.85 16.16
CA CYS A 27 9.90 -12.29 15.92
C CYS A 27 8.59 -12.85 16.51
N LEU A 28 7.56 -12.01 16.67
CA LEU A 28 6.24 -12.46 17.09
C LEU A 28 5.42 -12.88 15.87
N ASN A 29 4.75 -14.04 15.95
CA ASN A 29 3.77 -14.41 14.93
C ASN A 29 2.46 -13.67 15.19
N VAL A 30 2.12 -12.73 14.30
CA VAL A 30 0.89 -11.93 14.39
C VAL A 30 0.12 -12.10 13.09
N GLU A 31 -1.10 -12.59 13.21
CA GLU A 31 -2.02 -12.85 12.11
C GLU A 31 -3.36 -12.17 12.38
N VAL A 32 -3.95 -11.59 11.34
CA VAL A 32 -5.31 -11.04 11.40
C VAL A 32 -6.25 -12.08 10.83
N LEU A 33 -7.25 -12.48 11.61
CA LEU A 33 -8.21 -13.52 11.22
C LEU A 33 -9.59 -12.89 10.96
N SER A 34 -10.26 -13.38 9.93
CA SER A 34 -11.70 -13.18 9.71
C SER A 34 -12.52 -13.90 10.79
N SER A 35 -13.82 -13.61 10.86
CA SER A 35 -14.78 -14.34 11.70
C SER A 35 -14.76 -15.85 11.46
N ASP A 36 -14.42 -16.27 10.24
CA ASP A 36 -14.36 -17.67 9.83
C ASP A 36 -12.99 -18.32 10.13
N GLY A 37 -12.07 -17.60 10.78
CA GLY A 37 -10.72 -18.06 11.10
C GLY A 37 -9.73 -18.03 9.94
N VAL A 38 -10.10 -17.43 8.81
CA VAL A 38 -9.24 -17.28 7.63
C VAL A 38 -8.31 -16.08 7.82
N SER A 39 -7.02 -16.25 7.52
CA SER A 39 -6.04 -15.17 7.54
C SER A 39 -6.37 -14.09 6.50
N ILE A 40 -6.39 -12.83 6.94
CA ILE A 40 -6.60 -11.67 6.09
C ILE A 40 -5.23 -11.05 5.79
N GLU A 41 -4.92 -10.91 4.50
CA GLU A 41 -3.74 -10.16 4.06
C GLU A 41 -3.98 -8.65 4.26
N MET A 42 -3.11 -8.02 5.04
CA MET A 42 -3.05 -6.57 5.14
C MET A 42 -2.22 -6.03 3.99
N ARG A 43 -2.90 -5.53 2.95
CA ARG A 43 -2.23 -4.91 1.79
C ARG A 43 -1.46 -3.66 2.21
N ASP A 44 -0.25 -3.54 1.67
CA ASP A 44 0.60 -2.40 1.93
C ASP A 44 0.21 -1.21 1.05
N SER A 45 0.44 -0.02 1.59
CA SER A 45 0.10 1.26 0.96
C SER A 45 0.92 1.48 -0.32
N ASP A 46 2.10 0.86 -0.41
CA ASP A 46 2.93 0.85 -1.62
C ASP A 46 2.22 0.15 -2.79
N ASP A 47 1.52 -0.97 -2.55
CA ASP A 47 0.79 -1.71 -3.59
C ASP A 47 -0.33 -0.87 -4.22
N ASP A 48 -0.97 0.00 -3.43
CA ASP A 48 -2.00 0.92 -3.94
C ASP A 48 -1.40 2.02 -4.82
N VAL A 49 -0.18 2.48 -4.53
CA VAL A 49 0.56 3.44 -5.37
C VAL A 49 0.97 2.80 -6.69
N PHE A 50 1.51 1.57 -6.65
CA PHE A 50 1.86 0.83 -7.86
C PHE A 50 0.65 0.58 -8.75
N ARG A 51 -0.49 0.17 -8.17
CA ARG A 51 -1.74 -0.02 -8.92
C ARG A 51 -2.28 1.28 -9.52
N ALA A 52 -2.21 2.38 -8.76
CA ALA A 52 -2.64 3.69 -9.25
C ALA A 52 -1.76 4.20 -10.41
N ALA A 53 -0.46 3.94 -10.36
CA ALA A 53 0.47 4.24 -11.45
C ALA A 53 0.17 3.40 -12.70
N GLU A 54 -0.11 2.09 -12.53
CA GLU A 54 -0.50 1.19 -13.63
C GLU A 54 -1.81 1.63 -14.31
N GLU A 55 -2.83 2.00 -13.53
CA GLU A 55 -4.12 2.52 -14.04
C GLU A 55 -3.95 3.82 -14.85
N LEU A 56 -2.94 4.63 -14.51
CA LEU A 56 -2.57 5.85 -15.23
C LEU A 56 -1.60 5.60 -16.39
N GLY A 57 -1.18 4.35 -16.63
CA GLY A 57 -0.21 3.99 -17.66
C GLY A 57 1.22 4.48 -17.38
N ILE A 58 1.56 4.72 -16.12
CA ILE A 58 2.87 5.20 -15.67
C ILE A 58 3.76 3.99 -15.38
N ASP A 59 4.70 3.73 -16.30
CA ASP A 59 5.70 2.68 -16.12
C ASP A 59 6.87 3.17 -15.23
N LEU A 60 6.78 2.85 -13.94
CA LEU A 60 7.84 3.13 -12.94
C LEU A 60 9.08 2.21 -13.09
N SER A 61 9.07 1.26 -14.04
CA SER A 61 10.22 0.40 -14.32
C SER A 61 11.25 1.01 -15.28
N ARG A 62 10.92 2.17 -15.89
CA ARG A 62 11.75 2.79 -16.93
C ARG A 62 12.98 3.46 -16.33
N ARG A 63 14.10 2.74 -16.39
CA ARG A 63 15.46 3.26 -16.19
C ARG A 63 15.66 4.50 -17.07
N GLU A 64 15.96 5.63 -16.44
CA GLU A 64 16.26 6.93 -17.05
C GLU A 64 17.19 6.77 -18.29
N PRO A 65 16.88 7.36 -19.46
CA PRO A 65 17.87 7.49 -20.51
C PRO A 65 18.94 8.49 -20.06
N SER A 66 20.16 7.99 -19.83
CA SER A 66 21.33 8.83 -19.58
C SER A 66 21.66 9.63 -20.84
N SER A 67 21.05 10.79 -21.00
CA SER A 67 21.40 11.75 -22.05
C SER A 67 21.78 13.08 -21.41
N VAL A 68 22.96 13.08 -20.78
CA VAL A 68 23.82 14.26 -20.74
C VAL A 68 25.08 13.92 -21.52
N GLU A 69 25.04 14.10 -22.84
CA GLU A 69 26.28 14.27 -23.61
C GLU A 69 26.87 15.62 -23.16
N GLU A 70 28.01 15.55 -22.48
CA GLU A 70 28.86 16.72 -22.21
C GLU A 70 29.25 17.38 -23.54
N LEU A 71 28.89 18.65 -23.71
CA LEU A 71 29.42 19.58 -24.71
C LEU A 71 30.44 20.51 -24.06
#